data_AF-A0A1Y3QG58-F1
#
_entry.id   AF-A0A1Y3QG58-F1
#
_cell.length_a   1.000
_cell.length_b   1.000
_cell.length_c   1.000
_cell.angle_alpha   90.00
_cell.angle_beta   90.00
_cell.angle_gamma   90.00
#
_symmetry.space_group_name_H-M   'P 1'
#
loop_
_entity.id
_entity.type
_entity.pdbx_description
1 polymer ?
#
loop_
_entity_poly.entity_id
_entity_poly.type
_entity_poly.pdbx_seq_one_letter_code
_entity_poly.pdbx_strand_id
1 'polypeptide(L)'
;MQRAKQRYYAAIEQAENAERMLERQREGEAVLVDLRGEEQLYADLGARAYRAFANLLDSLGDMAGRSAAVPGEAVEHAVRRGLDALSEELRAIRHKLEQHDLSLHEISAGIRRIDKFTLEAFQRLNNAETGMLPSRYAEPSPGRLSKEETTERALQAARELQRRGERLTLKAVARKAGLRYAQVVYAFGRKEELLNRLEEEFGQASADRTA
;
A
#
# COMPACT_ATOMS: atom_id res chain seq x y z
N MET A 1 45.89 16.12 -9.60
CA MET A 1 44.47 15.80 -9.87
C MET A 1 43.81 14.88 -8.83
N GLN A 2 44.49 13.88 -8.25
CA GLN A 2 43.86 12.92 -7.32
C GLN A 2 43.33 13.51 -6.00
N ARG A 3 44.03 14.49 -5.41
CA ARG A 3 43.60 15.17 -4.16
C ARG A 3 42.28 15.94 -4.29
N ALA A 4 41.99 16.49 -5.48
CA ALA A 4 40.75 17.24 -5.72
C ALA A 4 39.54 16.29 -5.82
N LYS A 5 39.71 15.13 -6.48
CA LYS A 5 38.69 14.07 -6.55
C LYS A 5 38.40 13.49 -5.17
N GLN A 6 39.42 13.24 -4.35
CA GLN A 6 39.24 12.72 -2.99
C GLN A 6 38.46 13.68 -2.08
N ARG A 7 38.71 15.00 -2.19
CA ARG A 7 37.93 16.02 -1.45
C ARG A 7 36.48 16.09 -1.90
N TYR A 8 36.22 15.92 -3.19
CA TYR A 8 34.86 15.91 -3.74
C TYR A 8 34.05 14.71 -3.22
N TYR A 9 34.62 13.51 -3.22
CA TYR A 9 33.94 12.33 -2.68
C TYR A 9 33.73 12.39 -1.15
N ALA A 10 34.71 12.92 -0.40
CA ALA A 10 34.56 13.12 1.04
C ALA A 10 33.45 14.12 1.40
N ALA A 11 33.24 15.16 0.56
CA ALA A 11 32.15 16.11 0.75
C ALA A 11 30.77 15.48 0.47
N ILE A 12 30.68 14.59 -0.52
CA ILE A 12 29.43 13.85 -0.82
C ILE A 12 29.10 12.89 0.33
N GLU A 13 30.08 12.14 0.83
CA GLU A 13 29.85 11.23 1.97
C GLU A 13 29.45 11.99 3.24
N GLN A 14 29.99 13.19 3.47
CA GLN A 14 29.56 14.03 4.59
C GLN A 14 28.14 14.55 4.42
N ALA A 15 27.75 14.96 3.21
CA ALA A 15 26.38 15.40 2.93
C ALA A 15 25.37 14.27 3.10
N GLU A 16 25.65 13.08 2.56
CA GLU A 16 24.78 11.91 2.71
C GLU A 16 24.67 11.46 4.17
N ASN A 17 25.76 11.50 4.95
CA ASN A 17 25.71 11.15 6.36
C ASN A 17 24.92 12.19 7.18
N ALA A 18 25.03 13.48 6.84
CA ALA A 18 24.24 14.52 7.48
C ALA A 18 22.74 14.37 7.17
N GLU A 19 22.40 14.05 5.93
CA GLU A 19 21.02 13.80 5.50
C GLU A 19 20.40 12.60 6.23
N ARG A 20 21.13 11.47 6.32
CA ARG A 20 20.67 10.28 7.07
C ARG A 20 20.51 10.54 8.58
N MET A 21 21.30 11.45 9.16
CA MET A 21 21.15 11.82 10.57
C MET A 21 19.92 12.70 10.80
N LEU A 22 19.62 13.62 9.87
CA LEU A 22 18.42 14.44 9.91
C LEU A 22 17.15 13.62 9.67
N GLU A 23 17.20 12.62 8.79
CA GLU A 23 16.09 11.72 8.50
C GLU A 23 15.74 10.86 9.74
N ARG A 24 16.74 10.30 10.43
CA ARG A 24 16.55 9.60 11.71
C ARG A 24 15.98 10.49 12.81
N GLN A 25 16.39 11.77 12.87
CA GLN A 25 15.83 12.72 13.83
C GLN A 25 14.36 13.03 13.52
N ARG A 26 14.00 13.23 12.25
CA ARG A 26 12.61 13.47 11.83
C ARG A 26 11.71 12.26 12.10
N GLU A 27 12.19 11.06 11.83
CA GLU A 27 11.46 9.82 12.15
C GLU A 27 11.27 9.67 13.66
N GLY A 28 12.29 9.94 14.47
CA GLY A 28 12.20 9.91 15.93
C GLY A 28 11.25 10.95 16.52
N GLU A 29 11.26 12.19 16.01
CA GLU A 29 10.32 13.24 16.42
C GLU A 29 8.88 12.92 16.00
N ALA A 30 8.66 12.39 14.80
CA ALA A 30 7.33 12.02 14.32
C ALA A 30 6.69 10.94 15.22
N VAL A 31 7.46 9.91 15.60
CA VAL A 31 6.98 8.83 16.48
C VAL A 31 6.66 9.34 17.89
N LEU A 32 7.47 10.26 18.43
CA LEU A 32 7.23 10.85 19.76
C LEU A 32 6.01 11.79 19.78
N VAL A 33 5.77 12.53 18.70
CA VAL A 33 4.59 13.39 18.56
C VAL A 33 3.31 12.56 18.45
N ASP A 34 3.36 11.44 17.73
CA ASP A 34 2.24 10.52 17.55
C ASP A 34 1.84 9.84 18.87
N LEU A 35 2.82 9.25 19.58
CA LEU A 35 2.61 8.63 20.90
C LEU A 35 2.06 9.62 21.95
N ARG A 36 2.55 10.86 21.95
CA ARG A 36 2.08 11.91 22.87
C ARG A 36 0.67 12.39 22.55
N GLY A 37 0.28 12.37 21.27
CA GLY A 37 -1.07 12.67 20.82
C GLY A 37 -2.08 11.60 21.24
N GLU A 38 -1.71 10.32 21.11
CA GLU A 38 -2.55 9.20 21.54
C GLU A 38 -2.77 9.18 23.07
N GLU A 39 -1.70 9.35 23.87
CA GLU A 39 -1.82 9.41 25.33
C GLU A 39 -2.71 10.58 25.80
N GLN A 40 -2.60 11.75 25.15
CA GLN A 40 -3.47 12.90 25.45
C GLN A 40 -4.93 12.63 25.07
N LEU A 41 -5.19 11.97 23.94
CA LEU A 41 -6.54 11.56 23.54
C LEU A 41 -7.17 10.58 24.53
N TYR A 42 -6.41 9.59 24.99
CA TYR A 42 -6.89 8.63 26.01
C TYR A 42 -7.13 9.30 27.36
N ALA A 43 -6.27 10.23 27.77
CA ALA A 43 -6.44 11.00 29.00
C ALA A 43 -7.69 11.89 28.94
N ASP A 44 -7.92 12.58 27.83
CA ASP A 44 -9.10 13.43 27.64
C ASP A 44 -10.40 12.62 27.57
N LEU A 45 -10.38 11.47 26.89
CA LEU A 45 -11.51 10.56 26.83
C LEU A 45 -11.83 10.00 28.23
N GLY A 46 -10.80 9.58 28.98
CA GLY A 46 -10.92 9.12 30.35
C GLY A 46 -11.49 10.20 31.27
N ALA A 47 -11.00 11.44 31.16
CA ALA A 47 -11.50 12.56 31.96
C ALA A 47 -12.96 12.90 31.62
N ARG A 48 -13.36 12.84 30.35
CA ARG A 48 -14.76 13.06 29.93
C ARG A 48 -15.67 11.94 30.41
N ALA A 49 -15.26 10.68 30.26
CA ALA A 49 -16.02 9.53 30.75
C ALA A 49 -16.17 9.58 32.26
N TYR A 50 -15.09 9.86 33.00
CA TYR A 50 -15.12 10.01 34.45
C TYR A 50 -16.09 11.11 34.90
N ARG A 51 -16.04 12.30 34.27
CA ARG A 51 -17.00 13.38 34.58
C ARG A 51 -18.44 12.99 34.26
N ALA A 52 -18.69 12.30 33.16
CA ALA A 52 -20.03 11.84 32.83
C ALA A 52 -20.56 10.84 33.88
N PHE A 53 -19.73 9.87 34.29
CA PHE A 53 -20.10 8.92 35.34
C PHE A 53 -20.27 9.59 36.71
N ALA A 54 -19.39 10.51 37.08
CA ALA A 54 -19.51 11.27 38.33
C ALA A 54 -20.81 12.08 38.35
N ASN A 55 -21.17 12.76 37.27
CA ASN A 55 -22.40 13.52 37.17
C ASN A 55 -23.67 12.64 37.24
N LEU A 56 -23.63 11.44 36.66
CA LEU A 56 -24.73 10.47 36.75
C LEU A 56 -24.87 9.94 38.18
N LEU A 57 -23.76 9.63 38.85
CA LEU A 57 -23.74 9.17 40.23
C LEU A 57 -24.18 10.27 41.22
N ASP A 58 -23.77 11.51 41.00
CA ASP A 58 -24.24 12.66 41.78
C ASP A 58 -25.74 12.88 41.56
N SER A 59 -26.22 12.80 40.31
CA SER A 59 -27.67 12.90 40.02
C SER A 59 -28.47 11.79 40.70
N LEU A 60 -27.92 10.56 40.76
CA LEU A 60 -28.52 9.42 41.47
C LEU A 60 -28.46 9.60 43.00
N GLY A 61 -27.36 10.11 43.53
CA GLY A 61 -27.18 10.40 44.96
C GLY A 61 -28.13 11.51 45.44
N ASP A 62 -28.30 12.56 44.63
CA ASP A 62 -29.20 13.67 44.90
C ASP A 62 -30.69 13.24 44.78
N MET A 63 -31.00 12.30 43.88
CA MET A 63 -32.30 11.63 43.85
C MET A 63 -32.52 10.73 45.06
N ALA A 64 -31.53 9.94 45.46
CA ALA A 64 -31.61 9.03 46.61
C ALA A 64 -31.77 9.80 47.94
N GLY A 65 -31.06 10.93 48.10
CA GLY A 65 -31.19 11.83 49.25
C GLY A 65 -32.55 12.52 49.33
N ARG A 66 -33.19 12.82 48.18
CA ARG A 66 -34.58 13.31 48.12
C ARG A 66 -35.62 12.19 48.27
N SER A 67 -35.24 10.94 48.02
CA SER A 67 -36.14 9.78 47.98
C SER A 67 -36.49 9.21 49.36
N ALA A 68 -35.95 9.75 50.46
CA ALA A 68 -36.37 9.36 51.81
C ALA A 68 -37.86 9.67 52.10
N ALA A 69 -38.56 10.39 51.21
CA ALA A 69 -39.99 10.68 51.30
C ALA A 69 -40.76 10.61 49.96
N VAL A 70 -40.25 9.92 48.93
CA VAL A 70 -40.88 9.88 47.59
C VAL A 70 -41.42 8.48 47.29
N PRO A 71 -42.71 8.31 46.92
CA PRO A 71 -43.28 7.00 46.57
C PRO A 71 -42.58 6.41 45.33
N GLY A 72 -42.32 5.10 45.36
CA GLY A 72 -41.52 4.38 44.35
C GLY A 72 -41.97 4.57 42.89
N GLU A 73 -43.23 4.91 42.66
CA GLU A 73 -43.76 5.26 41.33
C GLU A 73 -43.09 6.52 40.72
N ALA A 74 -42.70 7.50 41.55
CA ALA A 74 -42.06 8.72 41.05
C ALA A 74 -40.62 8.45 40.61
N VAL A 75 -39.92 7.53 41.30
CA VAL A 75 -38.58 7.07 40.91
C VAL A 75 -38.67 6.25 39.63
N GLU A 76 -39.64 5.34 39.52
CA GLU A 76 -39.84 4.56 38.29
C GLU A 76 -40.15 5.46 37.08
N HIS A 77 -41.00 6.48 37.25
CA HIS A 77 -41.28 7.46 36.20
C HIS A 77 -40.09 8.37 35.86
N ALA A 78 -39.22 8.67 36.82
CA ALA A 78 -37.99 9.41 36.55
C ALA A 78 -36.99 8.56 35.75
N VAL A 79 -36.82 7.28 36.13
CA VAL A 79 -35.95 6.33 35.43
C VAL A 79 -36.45 6.07 34.01
N ARG A 80 -37.76 5.84 33.81
CA ARG A 80 -38.33 5.65 32.46
C ARG A 80 -38.10 6.88 31.58
N ARG A 81 -38.34 8.08 32.08
CA ARG A 81 -38.06 9.33 31.33
C ARG A 81 -36.57 9.48 30.99
N GLY A 82 -35.67 9.12 31.90
CA GLY A 82 -34.23 9.11 31.65
C GLY A 82 -33.84 8.11 30.56
N LEU A 83 -34.42 6.90 30.59
CA LEU A 83 -34.20 5.88 29.55
C LEU A 83 -34.76 6.31 28.20
N ASP A 84 -35.93 6.96 28.16
CA ASP A 84 -36.51 7.49 26.94
C ASP A 84 -35.60 8.55 26.31
N ALA A 85 -35.11 9.51 27.12
CA ALA A 85 -34.17 10.53 26.67
C ALA A 85 -32.86 9.93 26.15
N LEU A 86 -32.26 8.96 26.86
CA LEU A 86 -31.07 8.24 26.41
C LEU A 86 -31.33 7.48 25.10
N SER A 87 -32.53 6.91 24.93
CA SER A 87 -32.90 6.19 23.71
C SER A 87 -33.01 7.13 22.50
N GLU A 88 -33.50 8.36 22.71
CA GLU A 88 -33.56 9.40 21.70
C GLU A 88 -32.16 9.90 21.33
N GLU A 89 -31.30 10.13 22.30
CA GLU A 89 -29.90 10.49 22.07
C GLU A 89 -29.14 9.41 21.28
N LEU A 90 -29.31 8.14 21.64
CA LEU A 90 -28.70 7.03 20.91
C LEU A 90 -29.22 6.93 19.47
N ARG A 91 -30.51 7.20 19.24
CA ARG A 91 -31.07 7.27 17.88
C ARG A 91 -30.48 8.44 17.09
N ALA A 92 -30.31 9.60 17.71
CA ALA A 92 -29.71 10.77 17.08
C ALA A 92 -28.24 10.52 16.72
N ILE A 93 -27.47 9.91 17.63
CA ILE A 93 -26.07 9.50 17.39
C ILE A 93 -26.01 8.51 16.23
N ARG A 94 -26.87 7.48 16.24
CA ARG A 94 -26.92 6.48 15.15
C ARG A 94 -27.20 7.16 13.81
N HIS A 95 -28.19 8.05 13.75
CA HIS A 95 -28.51 8.76 12.51
C HIS A 95 -27.35 9.63 12.02
N LYS A 96 -26.63 10.29 12.94
CA LYS A 96 -25.45 11.08 12.60
C LYS A 96 -24.31 10.21 12.08
N LEU A 97 -24.11 9.01 12.64
CA LEU A 97 -23.15 8.04 12.11
C LEU A 97 -23.52 7.58 10.70
N GLU A 98 -24.79 7.26 10.44
CA GLU A 98 -25.27 6.91 9.10
C GLU A 98 -25.01 8.04 8.08
N GLN A 99 -25.23 9.30 8.48
CA GLN A 99 -24.93 10.47 7.63
C GLN A 99 -23.43 10.62 7.35
N HIS A 100 -22.59 10.38 8.35
CA HIS A 100 -21.14 10.43 8.20
C HIS A 100 -20.62 9.31 7.28
N ASP A 101 -21.18 8.10 7.38
CA ASP A 101 -20.84 6.99 6.49
C ASP A 101 -21.15 7.33 5.03
N LEU A 102 -22.30 7.95 4.76
CA LEU A 102 -22.64 8.44 3.42
C LEU A 102 -21.66 9.50 2.93
N SER A 103 -21.30 10.46 3.79
CA SER A 103 -20.30 11.50 3.46
C SER A 103 -18.93 10.89 3.13
N LEU A 104 -18.48 9.89 3.91
CA LEU A 104 -17.23 9.18 3.64
C LEU A 104 -17.26 8.43 2.30
N HIS A 105 -18.40 7.85 1.93
CA HIS A 105 -18.56 7.23 0.61
C HIS A 105 -18.44 8.26 -0.53
N GLU A 106 -19.05 9.44 -0.38
CA GLU A 106 -18.93 10.53 -1.36
C GLU A 106 -17.50 11.06 -1.47
N ILE A 107 -16.82 11.26 -0.33
CA ILE A 107 -15.42 11.68 -0.28
C ILE A 107 -14.53 10.63 -0.96
N SER A 108 -14.71 9.35 -0.64
CA SER A 108 -13.97 8.24 -1.26
C SER A 108 -14.19 8.19 -2.77
N ALA A 109 -15.42 8.40 -3.24
CA ALA A 109 -15.73 8.51 -4.67
C ALA A 109 -15.08 9.74 -5.31
N GLY A 110 -15.01 10.87 -4.61
CA GLY A 110 -14.29 12.07 -5.03
C GLY A 110 -12.79 11.83 -5.18
N ILE A 111 -12.15 11.19 -4.21
CA ILE A 111 -10.73 10.82 -4.25
C ILE A 111 -10.43 9.93 -5.45
N ARG A 112 -11.26 8.90 -5.71
CA ARG A 112 -11.08 8.03 -6.89
C ARG A 112 -11.20 8.79 -8.22
N ARG A 113 -12.08 9.80 -8.30
CA ARG A 113 -12.19 10.66 -9.49
C ARG A 113 -10.96 11.53 -9.66
N ILE A 114 -10.46 12.13 -8.58
CA ILE A 114 -9.23 12.93 -8.59
C ILE A 114 -8.06 12.07 -9.05
N ASP A 115 -7.87 10.89 -8.46
CA ASP A 115 -6.82 9.95 -8.86
C ASP A 115 -6.89 9.62 -10.36
N LYS A 116 -8.09 9.35 -10.88
CA LYS A 116 -8.31 9.13 -12.31
C LYS A 116 -7.90 10.35 -13.15
N PHE A 117 -8.34 11.56 -12.79
CA PHE A 117 -8.00 12.78 -13.53
C PHE A 117 -6.51 13.11 -13.45
N THR A 118 -5.89 12.90 -12.31
CA THR A 118 -4.45 13.07 -12.10
C THR A 118 -3.68 12.09 -12.97
N LEU A 119 -4.07 10.81 -12.99
CA LEU A 119 -3.48 9.80 -13.86
C LEU A 119 -3.67 10.14 -15.35
N GLU A 120 -4.86 10.57 -15.76
CA GLU A 120 -5.13 11.03 -17.13
C GLU A 120 -4.28 12.26 -17.49
N ALA A 121 -4.12 13.22 -16.57
CA ALA A 121 -3.28 14.40 -16.78
C ALA A 121 -1.81 14.01 -16.94
N PHE A 122 -1.29 13.10 -16.11
CA PHE A 122 0.06 12.57 -16.26
C PHE A 122 0.24 11.82 -17.58
N GLN A 123 -0.72 11.00 -18.00
CA GLN A 123 -0.68 10.34 -19.31
C GLN A 123 -0.68 11.34 -20.46
N ARG A 124 -1.50 12.39 -20.38
CA ARG A 124 -1.55 13.46 -21.40
C ARG A 124 -0.24 14.24 -21.46
N LEU A 125 0.35 14.58 -20.31
CA LEU A 125 1.65 15.26 -20.25
C LEU A 125 2.76 14.38 -20.83
N ASN A 126 2.82 13.11 -20.46
CA ASN A 126 3.79 12.16 -21.02
C ASN A 126 3.62 12.02 -22.54
N ASN A 127 2.38 11.93 -23.02
CA ASN A 127 2.08 11.85 -24.46
C ASN A 127 2.38 13.17 -25.20
N ALA A 128 2.19 14.34 -24.56
CA ALA A 128 2.50 15.65 -25.12
C ALA A 128 4.01 15.93 -25.15
N GLU A 129 4.76 15.52 -24.13
CA GLU A 129 6.23 15.55 -24.11
C GLU A 129 6.82 14.61 -25.19
N THR A 130 6.15 13.49 -25.47
CA THR A 130 6.52 12.57 -26.56
C THR A 130 6.28 13.17 -27.96
N GLY A 131 5.46 14.22 -28.08
CA GLY A 131 5.11 14.86 -29.36
C GLY A 131 6.04 15.98 -29.84
N MET A 132 6.95 16.50 -28.99
CA MET A 132 7.78 17.68 -29.28
C MET A 132 9.29 17.41 -29.40
N LEU A 133 9.73 16.17 -29.18
CA LEU A 133 11.13 15.78 -29.37
C LEU A 133 11.25 14.96 -30.66
N PRO A 134 12.13 15.31 -31.62
CA PRO A 134 12.48 14.36 -32.68
C PRO A 134 13.06 13.14 -31.98
N SER A 135 12.31 12.04 -32.04
CA SER A 135 12.63 10.74 -31.49
C SER A 135 14.04 10.33 -31.93
N ARG A 136 15.03 10.62 -31.10
CA ARG A 136 16.43 10.20 -31.31
C ARG A 136 16.97 9.31 -30.20
N TYR A 137 16.15 8.95 -29.20
CA TYR A 137 16.47 7.91 -28.22
C TYR A 137 15.22 7.20 -27.66
N ALA A 138 14.21 6.96 -28.50
CA ALA A 138 13.31 5.85 -28.21
C ALA A 138 14.08 4.58 -28.54
N GLU A 139 14.66 3.92 -27.54
CA GLU A 139 14.95 2.50 -27.67
C GLU A 139 13.68 1.84 -28.20
N PRO A 140 13.75 1.05 -29.29
CA PRO A 140 12.58 0.47 -29.88
C PRO A 140 11.89 -0.35 -28.79
N SER A 141 10.67 0.04 -28.43
CA SER A 141 9.77 -0.84 -27.69
C SER A 141 9.83 -2.17 -28.41
N PRO A 142 10.43 -3.24 -27.83
CA PRO A 142 10.62 -4.46 -28.55
C PRO A 142 9.22 -4.89 -28.93
N GLY A 143 8.94 -4.81 -30.23
CA GLY A 143 7.63 -5.08 -30.80
C GLY A 143 7.15 -6.38 -30.18
N ARG A 144 5.84 -6.47 -29.88
CA ARG A 144 5.21 -7.67 -29.32
C ARG A 144 5.83 -8.90 -29.99
N LEU A 145 6.83 -9.49 -29.34
CA LEU A 145 7.50 -10.66 -29.88
C LEU A 145 6.39 -11.69 -29.98
N SER A 146 6.29 -12.36 -31.12
CA SER A 146 5.30 -13.42 -31.25
C SER A 146 5.53 -14.42 -30.10
N LYS A 147 4.48 -15.13 -29.69
CA LYS A 147 4.62 -16.14 -28.62
C LYS A 147 5.74 -17.13 -28.96
N GLU A 148 5.92 -17.41 -30.25
CA GLU A 148 6.95 -18.26 -30.85
C GLU A 148 8.37 -17.68 -30.72
N GLU A 149 8.58 -16.40 -31.09
CA GLU A 149 9.89 -15.75 -30.92
C GLU A 149 10.28 -15.61 -29.44
N THR A 150 9.30 -15.42 -28.57
CA THR A 150 9.49 -15.38 -27.11
C THR A 150 9.94 -16.75 -26.59
N THR A 151 9.33 -17.84 -27.08
CA THR A 151 9.71 -19.20 -26.70
C THR A 151 11.11 -19.56 -27.18
N GLU A 152 11.47 -19.24 -28.43
CA GLU A 152 12.78 -19.56 -28.99
C GLU A 152 13.91 -18.85 -28.23
N ARG A 153 13.75 -17.54 -27.97
CA ARG A 153 14.74 -16.77 -27.21
C ARG A 153 14.88 -17.26 -25.77
N ALA A 154 13.78 -17.65 -25.13
CA ALA A 154 13.80 -18.22 -23.80
C ALA A 154 14.50 -19.60 -23.78
N LEU A 155 14.27 -20.46 -24.77
CA LEU A 155 14.93 -21.77 -24.87
C LEU A 155 16.42 -21.63 -25.15
N GLN A 156 16.83 -20.71 -26.03
CA GLN A 156 18.24 -20.41 -26.26
C GLN A 156 18.94 -19.92 -24.98
N ALA A 157 18.31 -19.02 -24.24
CA ALA A 157 18.83 -18.53 -22.96
C ALA A 157 18.90 -19.64 -21.89
N ALA A 158 17.91 -20.54 -21.85
CA ALA A 158 17.91 -21.70 -20.97
C ALA A 158 19.07 -22.67 -21.28
N ARG A 159 19.36 -22.92 -22.58
CA ARG A 159 20.52 -23.72 -23.01
C ARG A 159 21.84 -23.10 -22.53
N GLU A 160 22.00 -21.79 -22.66
CA GLU A 160 23.21 -21.11 -22.20
C GLU A 160 23.39 -21.19 -20.68
N LEU A 161 22.31 -21.07 -19.92
CA LEU A 161 22.34 -21.21 -18.46
C LEU A 161 22.70 -22.65 -18.05
N GLN A 162 22.17 -23.65 -18.76
CA GLN A 162 22.48 -25.06 -18.52
C GLN A 162 23.95 -25.39 -18.80
N ARG A 163 24.51 -24.90 -19.92
CA ARG A 163 25.94 -25.09 -20.24
C ARG A 163 26.88 -24.48 -19.21
N ARG A 164 26.44 -23.41 -18.53
CA ARG A 164 27.20 -22.76 -17.46
C ARG A 164 26.99 -23.40 -16.08
N GLY A 165 26.13 -24.40 -15.97
CA GLY A 165 25.79 -25.05 -14.70
C GLY A 165 24.96 -24.15 -13.76
N GLU A 166 24.34 -23.10 -14.29
CA GLU A 166 23.55 -22.15 -13.50
C GLU A 166 22.13 -22.68 -13.24
N ARG A 167 21.50 -22.21 -12.16
CA ARG A 167 20.14 -22.64 -11.79
C ARG A 167 19.11 -22.21 -12.85
N LEU A 168 18.52 -23.19 -13.54
CA LEU A 168 17.37 -22.95 -14.43
C LEU A 168 16.12 -22.59 -13.61
N THR A 169 15.75 -21.32 -13.69
CA THR A 169 14.49 -20.78 -13.18
C THR A 169 13.89 -19.86 -14.23
N LEU A 170 12.56 -19.73 -14.27
CA LEU A 170 11.87 -18.83 -15.22
C LEU A 170 12.39 -17.37 -15.10
N LYS A 171 12.75 -16.94 -13.89
CA LYS A 171 13.33 -15.62 -13.63
C LYS A 171 14.75 -15.48 -14.19
N ALA A 172 15.59 -16.50 -14.03
CA ALA A 172 16.95 -16.51 -14.60
C ALA A 172 16.90 -16.51 -16.14
N VAL A 173 16.02 -17.31 -16.73
CA VAL A 173 15.80 -17.35 -18.19
C VAL A 173 15.30 -16.01 -18.71
N ALA A 174 14.30 -15.40 -18.06
CA ALA A 174 13.79 -14.08 -18.45
C ALA A 174 14.88 -13.00 -18.43
N ARG A 175 15.67 -12.95 -17.34
CA ARG A 175 16.79 -12.01 -17.20
C ARG A 175 17.85 -12.21 -18.28
N LYS A 176 18.17 -13.47 -18.59
CA LYS A 176 19.18 -13.83 -19.58
C LYS A 176 18.73 -13.58 -21.02
N ALA A 177 17.44 -13.82 -21.31
CA ALA A 177 16.83 -13.60 -22.61
C ALA A 177 16.46 -12.13 -22.88
N GLY A 178 16.59 -11.23 -21.89
CA GLY A 178 16.12 -9.85 -22.00
C GLY A 178 14.59 -9.74 -22.10
N LEU A 179 13.86 -10.76 -21.63
CA LEU A 179 12.40 -10.84 -21.70
C LEU A 179 11.76 -10.47 -20.36
N ARG A 180 10.53 -9.97 -20.40
CA ARG A 180 9.76 -9.75 -19.16
C ARG A 180 9.38 -11.10 -18.54
N TYR A 181 9.44 -11.19 -17.21
CA TYR A 181 9.06 -12.41 -16.48
C TYR A 181 7.67 -12.91 -16.87
N ALA A 182 6.69 -12.01 -17.00
CA ALA A 182 5.33 -12.35 -17.43
C ALA A 182 5.26 -12.98 -18.83
N GLN A 183 6.15 -12.61 -19.76
CA GLN A 183 6.19 -13.22 -21.10
C GLN A 183 6.68 -14.66 -21.04
N VAL A 184 7.70 -14.94 -20.21
CA VAL A 184 8.21 -16.30 -20.00
C VAL A 184 7.18 -17.16 -19.23
N VAL A 185 6.49 -16.59 -18.24
CA VAL A 185 5.39 -17.27 -17.53
C VAL A 185 4.22 -17.56 -18.47
N TYR A 186 3.87 -16.67 -19.38
CA TYR A 186 2.80 -16.91 -20.36
C TYR A 186 3.19 -17.97 -21.42
N ALA A 187 4.47 -18.07 -21.75
CA ALA A 187 4.99 -19.00 -22.75
C ALA A 187 5.14 -20.44 -22.22
N PHE A 188 5.52 -20.60 -20.95
CA PHE A 188 5.85 -21.90 -20.36
C PHE A 188 5.03 -22.26 -19.11
N GLY A 189 4.25 -21.34 -18.53
CA GLY A 189 3.44 -21.59 -17.33
C GLY A 189 4.27 -21.89 -16.07
N ARG A 190 4.87 -23.07 -16.00
CA ARG A 190 5.66 -23.60 -14.89
C ARG A 190 7.07 -23.98 -15.35
N LYS A 191 7.99 -24.11 -14.39
CA LYS A 191 9.38 -24.50 -14.64
C LYS A 191 9.49 -25.87 -15.33
N GLU A 192 8.64 -26.83 -14.97
CA GLU A 192 8.65 -28.19 -15.53
C GLU A 192 8.37 -28.20 -17.04
N GLU A 193 7.43 -27.38 -17.52
CA GLU A 193 7.14 -27.27 -18.96
C GLU A 193 8.31 -26.68 -19.76
N LEU A 194 9.08 -25.77 -19.15
CA LEU A 194 10.32 -25.26 -19.76
C LEU A 194 11.38 -26.36 -19.87
N LEU A 195 11.50 -27.21 -18.85
CA LEU A 195 12.46 -28.32 -18.86
C LEU A 195 12.04 -29.41 -19.85
N ASN A 196 10.77 -29.78 -19.88
CA ASN A 196 10.25 -30.78 -20.82
C ASN A 196 10.46 -30.33 -22.28
N ARG A 197 10.14 -29.07 -22.62
CA ARG A 197 10.37 -28.55 -23.98
C ARG A 197 11.86 -28.48 -24.33
N LEU A 198 12.69 -28.16 -23.35
CA LEU A 198 14.13 -28.15 -23.53
C LEU A 198 14.65 -29.57 -23.79
N GLU A 199 14.16 -30.59 -23.06
CA GLU A 199 14.47 -32.00 -23.28
C GLU A 199 13.95 -32.54 -24.63
N GLU A 200 12.73 -32.17 -25.03
CA GLU A 200 12.15 -32.51 -26.34
C GLU A 200 12.99 -31.96 -27.50
N GLU A 201 13.44 -30.70 -27.43
CA GLU A 201 14.36 -30.12 -28.43
C GLU A 201 15.74 -30.80 -28.43
N PHE A 202 16.25 -31.20 -27.26
CA PHE A 202 17.52 -31.93 -27.17
C PHE A 202 17.41 -33.34 -27.76
N GLY A 203 16.27 -34.01 -27.60
CA GLY A 203 15.97 -35.29 -28.26
C GLY A 203 15.98 -35.17 -29.79
N GLN A 204 15.41 -34.09 -30.32
CA GLN A 204 15.39 -33.82 -31.77
C GLN A 204 16.77 -33.42 -32.32
N ALA A 205 17.53 -32.58 -31.61
CA ALA A 205 18.89 -32.16 -32.01
C ALA A 205 19.95 -33.28 -31.94
N SER A 206 19.60 -34.41 -31.31
CA SER A 206 20.40 -35.65 -31.28
C SER A 206 20.08 -36.55 -32.48
N ALA A 207 18.82 -36.60 -32.91
CA ALA A 207 18.38 -37.40 -34.06
C ALA A 207 18.85 -36.81 -35.40
N ASP A 208 18.86 -35.48 -35.55
CA ASP A 208 19.33 -34.78 -36.76
C ASP A 208 20.84 -34.85 -36.98
N ARG A 209 21.63 -35.26 -35.97
CA ARG A 209 23.09 -35.47 -36.12
C ARG A 209 23.47 -36.88 -36.55
N THR A 210 22.50 -37.76 -36.69
CA THR A 210 22.67 -39.17 -37.08
C THR A 210 22.00 -39.55 -38.40
N ALA A 211 21.41 -38.58 -39.11
CA ALA A 211 20.91 -38.72 -40.48
C ALA A 211 21.86 -38.05 -41.47
#